data_AF-A0A376TKD8-F1
#
_entry.id   AF-A0A376TKD8-F1
#
_cell.length_a   1.000
_cell.length_b   1.000
_cell.length_c   1.000
_cell.angle_alpha   90.00
_cell.angle_beta   90.00
_cell.angle_gamma   90.00
#
_symmetry.space_group_name_H-M   'P 1'
#
loop_
_entity.id
_entity.type
_entity.pdbx_description
1 polymer ?
#
loop_
_entity_poly.entity_id
_entity_poly.type
_entity_poly.pdbx_seq_one_letter_code
_entity_poly.pdbx_strand_id
1 'polypeptide(L)'
;MLTNCHNSLCAVGGTINGDDHVFGLSAAQRYGGIFVPPHIAVIHQYMREMMAGGGKMILGSDSHTRYGALGTMAVGEGGGELVKQLLNDTWDIDYPGVVAVHLTGKPAPYVGPQDVALAIIGAVFKKRLRQKQSHGVRWTGR
;
A
#
# COMPACT_ATOMS: atom_id res chain seq x y z
N MET A 1 2.95 11.80 -4.45
CA MET A 1 1.84 11.50 -5.37
C MET A 1 0.56 11.54 -4.56
N LEU A 2 -0.48 12.17 -5.09
CA LEU A 2 -1.77 12.40 -4.41
C LEU A 2 -2.90 11.83 -5.27
N THR A 3 -3.81 11.06 -4.67
CA THR A 3 -4.97 10.48 -5.36
C THR A 3 -6.25 10.74 -4.59
N ASN A 4 -7.37 10.78 -5.29
CA ASN A 4 -8.69 11.05 -4.71
C ASN A 4 -9.60 9.80 -4.70
N CYS A 5 -9.02 8.61 -4.59
CA CYS A 5 -9.75 7.36 -4.78
C CYS A 5 -10.77 7.02 -3.68
N HIS A 6 -10.59 7.54 -2.46
CA HIS A 6 -11.55 7.33 -1.36
C HIS A 6 -12.70 8.34 -1.36
N ASN A 7 -12.49 9.53 -1.95
CA ASN A 7 -13.47 10.61 -1.99
C ASN A 7 -14.08 10.78 -3.40
N SER A 8 -14.17 9.69 -4.15
CA SER A 8 -14.75 9.67 -5.51
C SER A 8 -16.28 9.50 -5.52
N LEU A 9 -16.95 9.29 -4.39
CA LEU A 9 -18.41 9.28 -4.30
C LEU A 9 -18.83 10.32 -3.27
N CYS A 10 -19.83 11.14 -3.58
CA CYS A 10 -20.44 12.06 -2.62
C CYS A 10 -21.30 11.27 -1.62
N ALA A 11 -20.67 10.41 -0.82
CA ALA A 11 -21.36 9.64 0.24
C ALA A 11 -21.77 10.54 1.42
N VAL A 12 -21.15 11.71 1.53
CA VAL A 12 -21.46 12.76 2.51
C VAL A 12 -21.88 13.99 1.73
N GLY A 13 -23.08 14.53 1.99
CA GLY A 13 -23.57 15.71 1.27
C GLY A 13 -22.69 16.96 1.51
N GLY A 14 -22.60 17.86 0.53
CA GLY A 14 -21.85 19.12 0.61
C GLY A 14 -20.70 19.23 -0.41
N THR A 15 -19.90 20.31 -0.32
CA THR A 15 -18.73 20.57 -1.18
C THR A 15 -17.43 19.94 -0.69
N ILE A 16 -17.44 19.28 0.48
CA ILE A 16 -16.24 18.78 1.19
C ILE A 16 -15.29 18.02 0.26
N ASN A 17 -15.79 17.04 -0.50
CA ASN A 17 -14.94 16.27 -1.42
C ASN A 17 -14.37 17.17 -2.54
N GLY A 18 -15.16 18.10 -3.05
CA GLY A 18 -14.71 19.04 -4.08
C GLY A 18 -13.62 19.98 -3.57
N ASP A 19 -13.79 20.53 -2.36
CA ASP A 19 -12.82 21.43 -1.73
C ASP A 19 -11.51 20.71 -1.43
N ASP A 20 -11.57 19.46 -0.94
CA ASP A 20 -10.40 18.61 -0.71
C ASP A 20 -9.65 18.30 -2.02
N HIS A 21 -10.37 18.01 -3.11
CA HIS A 21 -9.75 17.76 -4.41
C HIS A 21 -9.03 19.01 -4.94
N VAL A 22 -9.65 20.19 -4.79
CA VAL A 22 -9.05 21.47 -5.19
C VAL A 22 -7.83 21.77 -4.33
N PHE A 23 -7.90 21.52 -3.01
CA PHE A 23 -6.76 21.65 -2.12
C PHE A 23 -5.61 20.74 -2.55
N GLY A 24 -5.87 19.45 -2.77
CA GLY A 24 -4.88 18.48 -3.23
C GLY A 24 -4.25 18.85 -4.57
N LEU A 25 -5.05 19.36 -5.52
CA LEU A 25 -4.56 19.85 -6.81
C LEU A 25 -3.63 21.06 -6.63
N SER A 26 -4.06 22.04 -5.82
CA SER A 26 -3.27 23.25 -5.55
C SER A 26 -1.92 22.92 -4.88
N ALA A 27 -1.90 21.94 -3.98
CA ALA A 27 -0.69 21.47 -3.33
C ALA A 27 0.27 20.81 -4.34
N ALA A 28 -0.24 19.95 -5.23
CA ALA A 28 0.58 19.34 -6.28
C ALA A 28 1.12 20.38 -7.27
N GLN A 29 0.34 21.41 -7.61
CA GLN A 29 0.79 22.51 -8.46
C GLN A 29 1.88 23.36 -7.78
N ARG A 30 1.73 23.64 -6.48
CA ARG A 30 2.65 24.50 -5.72
C ARG A 30 3.97 23.80 -5.37
N TYR A 31 3.88 22.56 -4.88
CA TYR A 31 5.02 21.82 -4.34
C TYR A 31 5.55 20.74 -5.30
N GLY A 32 4.89 20.56 -6.44
CA GLY A 32 5.23 19.53 -7.42
C GLY A 32 4.67 18.15 -7.04
N GLY A 33 4.84 17.21 -7.97
CA GLY A 33 4.39 15.84 -7.82
C GLY A 33 3.20 15.48 -8.73
N ILE A 34 2.76 14.23 -8.61
CA ILE A 34 1.69 13.66 -9.43
C ILE A 34 0.37 13.80 -8.69
N PHE A 35 -0.62 14.41 -9.36
CA PHE A 35 -2.02 14.43 -8.92
C PHE A 35 -2.86 13.51 -9.81
N VAL A 36 -3.58 12.58 -9.19
CA VAL A 36 -4.55 11.71 -9.87
C VAL A 36 -5.96 12.19 -9.53
N PRO A 37 -6.72 12.69 -10.51
CA PRO A 37 -8.08 13.19 -10.30
C PRO A 37 -9.04 12.13 -9.73
N PRO A 38 -10.16 12.54 -9.11
CA PRO A 38 -11.19 11.60 -8.68
C PRO A 38 -11.73 10.79 -9.86
N HIS A 39 -12.25 9.60 -9.58
CA HIS A 39 -12.81 8.65 -10.57
C HIS A 39 -11.82 8.05 -11.58
N ILE A 40 -10.54 8.41 -11.55
CA ILE A 40 -9.55 7.90 -12.51
C ILE A 40 -8.98 6.54 -12.10
N ALA A 41 -8.56 6.39 -10.85
CA ALA A 41 -7.92 5.15 -10.39
C ALA A 41 -7.97 4.98 -8.87
N VAL A 42 -7.93 3.73 -8.43
CA VAL A 42 -7.56 3.37 -7.05
C VAL A 42 -6.06 3.53 -6.90
N ILE A 43 -5.60 4.17 -5.81
CA ILE A 43 -4.17 4.46 -5.57
C ILE A 43 -3.28 3.24 -5.78
N HIS A 44 -3.65 2.10 -5.20
CA HIS A 44 -2.81 0.90 -5.29
C HIS A 44 -2.77 0.28 -6.68
N GLN A 45 -3.80 0.48 -7.51
CA GLN A 45 -3.76 0.04 -8.91
C GLN A 45 -2.81 0.93 -9.69
N TYR A 46 -2.98 2.25 -9.59
CA TYR A 46 -2.11 3.22 -10.25
C TYR A 46 -0.64 3.02 -9.85
N MET A 47 -0.35 2.87 -8.56
CA MET A 47 1.01 2.69 -8.07
C MET A 47 1.66 1.40 -8.58
N ARG A 48 0.89 0.30 -8.75
CA ARG A 48 1.40 -0.94 -9.34
C ARG A 48 1.78 -0.77 -10.81
N GLU A 49 0.97 -0.03 -11.56
CA GLU A 49 1.18 0.15 -13.00
C GLU A 49 2.27 1.17 -13.32
N MET A 50 2.39 2.21 -12.50
CA MET A 50 3.20 3.39 -12.83
C MET A 50 4.52 3.50 -12.05
N MET A 51 4.57 2.97 -10.82
CA MET A 51 5.65 3.32 -9.88
C MET A 51 6.39 2.11 -9.30
N ALA A 52 5.67 1.02 -9.02
CA ALA A 52 6.24 -0.20 -8.44
C ALA A 52 7.26 -0.87 -9.36
N GLY A 53 8.13 -1.69 -8.77
CA GLY A 53 9.19 -2.41 -9.45
C GLY A 53 10.21 -3.03 -8.50
N GLY A 54 10.98 -3.98 -9.02
CA GLY A 54 12.00 -4.70 -8.25
C GLY A 54 13.08 -3.76 -7.71
N GLY A 55 13.43 -3.93 -6.42
CA GLY A 55 14.47 -3.15 -5.76
C GLY A 55 14.06 -1.72 -5.37
N LYS A 56 12.84 -1.29 -5.69
CA LYS A 56 12.28 -0.01 -5.24
C LYS A 56 11.72 -0.11 -3.84
N MET A 57 11.59 1.06 -3.20
CA MET A 57 10.87 1.23 -1.95
C MET A 57 9.79 2.30 -2.10
N ILE A 58 8.60 2.05 -1.54
CA ILE A 58 7.46 2.98 -1.58
C ILE A 58 6.83 3.06 -0.20
N LEU A 59 6.82 4.26 0.37
CA LEU A 59 6.04 4.63 1.54
C LEU A 59 4.72 5.27 1.10
N GLY A 60 3.61 4.89 1.72
CA GLY A 60 2.28 5.40 1.37
C GLY A 60 1.43 5.68 2.60
N SER A 61 0.63 6.73 2.55
CA SER A 61 -0.34 7.07 3.61
C SER A 61 -1.61 6.21 3.54
N ASP A 62 -1.44 4.90 3.41
CA ASP A 62 -2.53 3.92 3.37
C ASP A 62 -2.04 2.55 3.89
N SER A 63 -2.86 1.88 4.70
CA SER A 63 -2.53 0.61 5.34
C SER A 63 -2.34 -0.56 4.36
N HIS A 64 -2.85 -0.45 3.15
CA HIS A 64 -2.75 -1.45 2.09
C HIS A 64 -1.68 -1.09 1.06
N THR A 65 -0.66 -0.31 1.43
CA THR A 65 0.53 -0.06 0.58
C THR A 65 1.29 -1.38 0.34
N ARG A 66 0.81 -2.18 -0.63
CA ARG A 66 1.13 -3.61 -0.82
C ARG A 66 1.66 -3.93 -2.21
N TYR A 67 2.89 -3.54 -2.51
CA TYR A 67 3.51 -3.72 -3.84
C TYR A 67 4.58 -4.83 -3.89
N GLY A 68 4.69 -5.63 -2.82
CA GLY A 68 5.70 -6.68 -2.70
C GLY A 68 5.66 -7.76 -3.79
N ALA A 69 4.50 -7.98 -4.42
CA ALA A 69 4.37 -8.90 -5.56
C ALA A 69 5.24 -8.49 -6.76
N LEU A 70 5.57 -7.20 -6.89
CA LEU A 70 6.42 -6.65 -7.94
C LEU A 70 7.89 -6.46 -7.48
N GLY A 71 8.27 -7.04 -6.34
CA GLY A 71 9.61 -6.91 -5.78
C GLY A 71 9.89 -5.55 -5.13
N THR A 72 8.85 -4.77 -4.84
CA THR A 72 8.94 -3.47 -4.16
C THR A 72 8.78 -3.63 -2.65
N MET A 73 9.69 -3.04 -1.87
CA MET A 73 9.46 -2.85 -0.44
C MET A 73 8.38 -1.77 -0.25
N ALA A 74 7.20 -2.16 0.20
CA ALA A 74 6.04 -1.27 0.29
C ALA A 74 5.51 -1.25 1.72
N VAL A 75 5.39 -0.05 2.30
CA VAL A 75 5.01 0.12 3.71
C VAL A 75 3.98 1.24 3.84
N GLY A 76 2.91 0.94 4.58
CA GLY A 76 1.86 1.89 4.90
C GLY A 76 2.19 2.63 6.20
N GLU A 77 2.15 3.95 6.17
CA GLU A 77 2.51 4.81 7.30
C GLU A 77 1.51 5.95 7.53
N GLY A 78 1.59 6.60 8.69
CA GLY A 78 0.79 7.78 8.99
C GLY A 78 1.35 9.06 8.36
N GLY A 79 0.52 10.08 8.21
CA GLY A 79 0.90 11.35 7.57
C GLY A 79 2.16 12.01 8.15
N GLY A 80 2.44 11.86 9.45
CA GLY A 80 3.66 12.37 10.07
C GLY A 80 4.95 11.81 9.48
N GLU A 81 5.00 10.50 9.20
CA GLU A 81 6.19 9.88 8.58
C GLU A 81 6.32 10.27 7.10
N LEU A 82 5.20 10.47 6.41
CA LEU A 82 5.23 10.97 5.03
C LEU A 82 5.74 12.41 4.96
N VAL A 83 5.41 13.25 5.96
CA VAL A 83 5.94 14.62 6.04
C VAL A 83 7.47 14.61 6.18
N LYS A 84 8.04 13.72 7.00
CA LYS A 84 9.51 13.56 7.09
C LYS A 84 10.12 13.28 5.72
N GLN A 85 9.53 12.36 4.94
CA GLN A 85 10.00 12.07 3.59
C GLN A 85 9.92 13.28 2.65
N LEU A 86 8.88 14.11 2.75
CA LEU A 86 8.77 15.36 1.98
C LEU A 86 9.82 16.40 2.38
N LEU A 87 10.31 16.35 3.62
CA LEU A 87 11.38 17.20 4.13
C LEU A 87 12.79 16.64 3.91
N ASN A 88 12.91 15.48 3.24
CA ASN A 88 14.14 14.71 3.05
C ASN A 88 14.77 14.18 4.35
N ASP A 89 13.95 13.98 5.38
CA ASP A 89 14.36 13.28 6.60
C ASP A 89 14.26 11.75 6.43
N THR A 90 14.91 11.02 7.33
CA THR A 90 14.90 9.56 7.35
C THR A 90 13.55 9.01 7.81
N TRP A 91 13.21 7.83 7.30
CA TRP A 91 12.14 7.00 7.85
C TRP A 91 12.78 5.91 8.71
N ASP A 92 12.70 6.11 10.03
CA ASP A 92 13.39 5.29 11.00
C ASP A 92 12.43 4.31 11.66
N ILE A 93 12.67 3.03 11.44
CA ILE A 93 11.92 1.94 12.06
C ILE A 93 12.86 0.87 12.59
N ASP A 94 12.42 0.17 13.62
CA ASP A 94 13.08 -1.06 14.04
C ASP A 94 13.02 -2.08 12.90
N TYR A 95 14.15 -2.76 12.67
CA TYR A 95 14.23 -3.78 11.62
C TYR A 95 13.18 -4.88 11.88
N PRO A 96 12.20 -5.07 10.98
CA PRO A 96 11.14 -6.01 11.22
C PRO A 96 11.65 -7.45 11.12
N GLY A 97 11.10 -8.35 11.94
CA GLY A 97 11.30 -9.78 11.74
C GLY A 97 10.80 -10.20 10.35
N VAL A 98 11.31 -11.30 9.79
CA VAL A 98 10.86 -11.77 8.47
C VAL A 98 10.22 -13.16 8.59
N VAL A 99 8.97 -13.26 8.16
CA VAL A 99 8.27 -14.54 8.03
C VAL A 99 8.38 -15.02 6.60
N ALA A 100 9.08 -16.13 6.40
CA ALA A 100 9.14 -16.81 5.11
C ALA A 100 7.94 -17.76 4.95
N VAL A 101 7.16 -17.56 3.89
CA VAL A 101 6.12 -18.50 3.47
C VAL A 101 6.60 -19.21 2.21
N HIS A 102 6.79 -20.53 2.33
CA HIS A 102 7.19 -21.40 1.24
C HIS A 102 5.96 -22.15 0.70
N LEU A 103 5.55 -21.82 -0.53
CA LEU A 103 4.42 -22.47 -1.21
C LEU A 103 4.95 -23.59 -2.10
N THR A 104 4.25 -24.72 -2.11
CA THR A 104 4.62 -25.92 -2.88
C THR A 104 3.44 -26.42 -3.71
N GLY A 105 3.73 -26.96 -4.89
CA GLY A 105 2.71 -27.51 -5.78
C GLY A 105 1.98 -26.41 -6.54
N LYS A 106 0.78 -26.72 -7.06
CA LYS A 106 -0.05 -25.79 -7.83
C LYS A 106 -1.46 -25.71 -7.25
N PRO A 107 -2.12 -24.54 -7.31
CA PRO A 107 -3.54 -24.43 -6.96
C PRO A 107 -4.38 -25.44 -7.77
N ALA A 108 -5.41 -25.99 -7.14
CA ALA A 108 -6.41 -26.79 -7.84
C ALA A 108 -7.23 -25.89 -8.81
N PRO A 109 -7.93 -26.47 -9.80
CA PRO A 109 -8.87 -25.71 -10.62
C PRO A 109 -9.83 -24.88 -9.76
N TYR A 110 -10.11 -23.66 -10.18
CA TYR A 110 -10.97 -22.68 -9.49
C TYR A 110 -10.43 -22.09 -8.18
N VAL A 111 -9.22 -22.46 -7.74
CA VAL A 111 -8.55 -21.84 -6.59
C VAL A 111 -7.69 -20.67 -7.08
N GLY A 112 -8.00 -19.46 -6.61
CA GLY A 112 -7.33 -18.23 -7.00
C GLY A 112 -6.34 -17.69 -5.94
N PRO A 113 -5.62 -16.60 -6.26
CA PRO A 113 -4.68 -15.96 -5.34
C PRO A 113 -5.31 -15.49 -4.02
N GLN A 114 -6.59 -15.09 -4.05
CA GLN A 114 -7.32 -14.66 -2.86
C GLN A 114 -7.54 -15.83 -1.90
N ASP A 115 -7.88 -17.02 -2.41
CA ASP A 115 -8.07 -18.22 -1.59
C ASP A 115 -6.76 -18.62 -0.91
N VAL A 116 -5.65 -18.56 -1.66
CA VAL A 116 -4.30 -18.78 -1.13
C VAL A 116 -3.98 -17.79 0.00
N ALA A 117 -4.24 -16.49 -0.21
CA ALA A 117 -4.01 -15.46 0.79
C ALA A 117 -4.82 -15.70 2.07
N LEU A 118 -6.11 -16.07 1.94
CA LEU A 118 -6.98 -16.39 3.07
C LEU A 118 -6.50 -17.64 3.85
N ALA A 119 -6.04 -18.68 3.13
CA ALA A 119 -5.48 -19.87 3.76
C ALA A 119 -4.21 -19.55 4.58
N ILE A 120 -3.36 -18.67 4.06
CA ILE A 120 -2.16 -18.20 4.77
C ILE A 120 -2.54 -17.40 6.01
N ILE A 121 -3.49 -16.46 5.90
CA ILE A 121 -3.99 -15.68 7.05
C ILE A 121 -4.46 -16.65 8.15
N GLY A 122 -5.26 -17.66 7.78
CA GLY A 122 -5.74 -18.69 8.71
C GLY A 122 -4.60 -19.48 9.38
N ALA A 123 -3.56 -19.83 8.62
CA ALA A 123 -2.40 -20.55 9.15
C ALA A 123 -1.52 -19.70 10.08
N VAL A 124 -1.28 -18.45 9.71
CA VAL A 124 -0.46 -17.48 10.46
C VAL A 124 -1.16 -17.08 11.77
N PHE A 125 -2.47 -16.86 11.72
CA PHE A 125 -3.26 -16.49 12.90
C PHE A 125 -3.22 -17.59 13.98
N LYS A 126 -3.35 -18.86 13.57
CA LYS A 126 -3.25 -20.03 14.47
C LYS A 126 -1.88 -20.12 15.17
N LYS A 127 -0.81 -19.71 14.49
CA LYS A 127 0.56 -19.72 15.03
C LYS A 127 0.87 -18.59 16.01
N ARG A 128 -0.13 -17.75 16.38
CA ARG A 128 0.03 -16.60 17.28
C ARG A 128 1.17 -15.66 16.87
N LEU A 129 1.43 -15.53 15.57
CA LEU A 129 2.21 -14.43 15.01
C LEU A 129 1.38 -13.15 15.15
N ARG A 130 1.22 -12.68 16.40
CA ARG A 130 0.51 -11.44 16.75
C ARG A 130 1.48 -10.27 16.60
N GLN A 131 0.92 -9.12 16.23
CA GLN A 131 1.55 -7.80 16.05
C GLN A 131 2.29 -7.21 17.28
N LYS A 132 2.94 -8.01 18.14
CA LYS A 132 3.82 -7.45 19.19
C LYS A 132 5.15 -6.95 18.61
N GLN A 133 5.47 -7.32 17.36
CA GLN A 133 6.60 -6.84 16.57
C GLN A 133 6.18 -6.72 15.10
N SER A 134 6.72 -5.72 14.39
CA SER A 134 6.59 -5.56 12.95
C SER A 134 7.27 -6.75 12.24
N HIS A 135 6.57 -7.35 11.28
CA HIS A 135 7.12 -8.45 10.48
C HIS A 135 6.92 -8.19 8.98
N GLY A 136 7.98 -8.35 8.19
CA GLY A 136 7.88 -8.50 6.75
C GLY A 136 7.47 -9.93 6.38
N VAL A 137 6.66 -10.09 5.33
CA VAL A 137 6.30 -11.42 4.79
C VAL A 137 6.98 -11.61 3.44
N ARG A 138 7.80 -12.66 3.31
CA ARG A 138 8.47 -13.02 2.07
C ARG A 138 7.94 -14.34 1.53
N TRP A 139 7.56 -14.33 0.25
CA TRP A 139 7.02 -15.48 -0.46
C TRP A 139 8.12 -16.14 -1.30
N THR A 140 8.19 -17.46 -1.27
CA THR A 140 9.09 -18.27 -2.11
C THR A 140 8.38 -19.57 -2.51
N GLY A 141 8.78 -20.20 -3.61
CA GLY A 141 8.20 -21.47 -4.06
C GLY A 141 8.72 -21.91 -5.43
N ARG A 142 8.36 -23.13 -5.83
CA ARG A 142 8.51 -23.65 -7.21
C ARG A 142 7.14 -23.93 -7.79
#